data_AF-X1F0F6-F1
#
_entry.id   AF-X1F0F6-F1
#
_cell.length_a   1.000
_cell.length_b   1.000
_cell.length_c   1.000
_cell.angle_alpha   90.00
_cell.angle_beta   90.00
_cell.angle_gamma   90.00
#
_symmetry.space_group_name_H-M   'P 1'
#
loop_
_entity.id
_entity.type
_entity.pdbx_description
1 polymer ?
#
loop_
_entity_poly.entity_id
_entity_poly.type
_entity_poly.pdbx_seq_one_letter_code
_entity_poly.pdbx_strand_id
1 'polypeptide(L)'
;MNEREWVETVRADIEAHLPKKRITVRTGYRLPYAREVFSYQSNSNEPALEQSHRYQTDLLISEQLVGTDDWAPRVVVEFKLGSVTS
;
A
#
# COMPACT_ATOMS: atom_id res chain seq x y z
N MET A 1 9.63 21.48 -3.97
CA MET A 1 8.96 20.33 -3.34
C MET A 1 8.87 19.24 -4.40
N ASN A 2 9.50 18.09 -4.15
CA ASN A 2 9.32 16.89 -4.98
C ASN A 2 8.10 16.08 -4.51
N GLU A 3 7.70 15.07 -5.28
CA GLU A 3 6.54 14.21 -4.98
C GLU A 3 6.62 13.57 -3.59
N ARG A 4 7.79 13.03 -3.23
CA ARG A 4 7.98 12.40 -1.93
C ARG A 4 7.82 13.38 -0.78
N GLU A 5 8.42 14.57 -0.88
CA GLU A 5 8.26 15.63 0.12
C GLU A 5 6.81 16.05 0.26
N TRP A 6 6.09 16.15 -0.87
CA TRP A 6 4.67 16.47 -0.87
C TRP A 6 3.83 15.38 -0.18
N VAL A 7 4.06 14.11 -0.51
CA VAL A 7 3.38 12.97 0.13
C VAL A 7 3.60 12.95 1.64
N GLU A 8 4.81 13.26 2.11
CA GLU A 8 5.09 13.38 3.55
C GLU A 8 4.31 14.52 4.22
N THR A 9 4.11 15.65 3.53
CA THR A 9 3.26 16.73 4.06
C THR A 9 1.80 16.31 4.19
N VAL A 10 1.28 15.57 3.20
CA VAL A 10 -0.09 15.04 3.24
C VAL A 10 -0.24 13.99 4.33
N ARG A 11 0.75 13.11 4.52
CA ARG A 11 0.76 12.15 5.64
C ARG A 11 0.60 12.87 6.98
N ALA A 12 1.44 13.87 7.23
CA ALA A 12 1.43 14.61 8.50
C ALA A 12 0.09 15.31 8.76
N ASP A 13 -0.51 15.90 7.72
CA ASP A 13 -1.82 16.55 7.82
C ASP A 13 -2.94 15.55 8.13
N ILE A 14 -2.96 14.39 7.45
CA ILE A 14 -3.92 13.31 7.71
C ILE A 14 -3.75 12.79 9.15
N GLU A 15 -2.52 12.52 9.59
CA GLU A 15 -2.24 12.04 10.95
C GLU A 15 -2.72 13.01 12.04
N ALA A 16 -2.64 14.31 11.79
CA ALA A 16 -3.11 15.34 12.73
C ALA A 16 -4.64 15.33 12.92
N HIS A 17 -5.39 14.92 11.89
CA HIS A 17 -6.86 14.93 11.88
C HIS A 17 -7.49 13.57 12.18
N LEU A 18 -6.72 12.48 12.14
CA LEU A 18 -7.23 11.15 12.42
C LEU A 18 -7.41 10.90 13.93
N PRO A 19 -8.48 10.19 14.33
CA PRO A 19 -8.59 9.73 15.70
C PRO A 19 -7.43 8.79 16.02
N LYS A 20 -6.69 9.07 17.11
CA LYS A 20 -5.50 8.30 17.54
C LYS A 20 -5.74 6.82 17.87
N LYS A 21 -6.95 6.29 17.68
CA LYS A 21 -7.28 4.91 18.03
C LYS A 21 -7.07 4.02 16.81
N ARG A 22 -5.99 3.22 16.84
CA ARG A 22 -5.72 2.07 15.97
C ARG A 22 -5.52 2.35 14.48
N ILE A 23 -5.58 3.61 14.04
CA ILE A 23 -5.25 3.98 12.66
C ILE A 23 -3.77 4.34 12.57
N THR A 24 -3.11 3.91 11.50
CA THR A 24 -1.74 4.27 11.15
C THR A 24 -1.70 4.76 9.71
N VAL A 25 -0.94 5.83 9.47
CA VAL A 25 -0.66 6.33 8.12
C VAL A 25 0.81 6.05 7.80
N ARG A 26 1.07 5.45 6.64
CA ARG A 26 2.42 5.11 6.18
C ARG A 26 2.62 5.63 4.77
N THR A 27 3.84 6.01 4.45
CA THR A 27 4.24 6.40 3.10
C THR A 27 5.23 5.38 2.53
N GLY A 28 5.25 5.23 1.20
CA GLY A 28 6.19 4.31 0.54
C GLY A 28 6.06 2.84 0.95
N TYR A 29 4.88 2.41 1.44
CA TYR A 29 4.67 1.05 1.90
C TYR A 29 4.57 0.09 0.72
N ARG A 30 5.17 -1.10 0.83
CA ARG A 30 5.15 -2.09 -0.25
C ARG A 30 4.07 -3.13 0.00
N LEU A 31 2.98 -3.05 -0.75
CA LEU A 31 1.89 -4.03 -0.70
C LEU A 31 2.07 -5.11 -1.78
N PRO A 32 1.80 -6.39 -1.46
CA PRO A 32 1.73 -7.42 -2.47
C PRO A 32 0.55 -7.16 -3.41
N TYR A 33 0.74 -7.36 -4.72
CA TYR A 33 -0.38 -7.43 -5.65
C TYR A 33 -1.04 -8.80 -5.54
N ALA A 34 -2.36 -8.86 -5.41
CA ALA A 34 -3.04 -10.13 -5.22
C ALA A 34 -2.99 -10.97 -6.51
N ARG A 35 -2.51 -12.22 -6.40
CA ARG A 35 -2.68 -13.30 -7.40
C ARG A 35 -2.02 -13.04 -8.76
N GLU A 36 -0.85 -12.44 -8.79
CA GLU A 36 -0.08 -12.31 -10.04
C GLU A 36 0.63 -13.65 -10.34
N VAL A 37 0.34 -14.24 -11.51
CA VAL A 37 1.01 -15.46 -11.99
C VAL A 37 2.20 -15.05 -12.84
N PHE A 38 3.41 -15.18 -12.30
CA PHE A 38 4.64 -14.80 -13.01
C PHE A 38 5.17 -15.91 -13.92
N SER A 39 4.99 -17.16 -13.51
CA SER A 39 5.47 -18.32 -14.23
C SER A 39 4.64 -19.56 -13.89
N TYR A 40 4.76 -20.58 -14.73
CA TYR A 40 4.16 -21.89 -14.52
C TYR A 40 5.28 -22.91 -14.28
N GLN A 41 5.01 -23.87 -13.41
CA GLN A 41 5.91 -25.00 -13.22
C GLN A 41 5.86 -25.91 -14.46
N SER A 42 6.99 -26.09 -15.14
CA SER A 42 7.06 -26.81 -16.42
C SER A 42 6.52 -28.25 -16.39
N ASN A 43 6.47 -28.88 -15.22
CA ASN A 43 6.06 -30.28 -15.06
C ASN A 43 4.59 -30.46 -14.65
N SER A 44 3.96 -29.46 -14.04
CA SER A 44 2.60 -29.55 -13.49
C SER A 44 1.62 -28.56 -14.15
N ASN A 45 2.09 -27.59 -14.94
CA ASN A 45 1.30 -26.47 -15.46
C ASN A 45 0.54 -25.71 -14.35
N GLU A 46 1.02 -25.79 -13.11
CA GLU A 46 0.48 -25.01 -12.00
C GLU A 46 1.21 -23.67 -11.92
N PRO A 47 0.52 -22.58 -11.55
CA PRO A 47 1.15 -21.29 -11.36
C PRO A 47 2.16 -21.35 -10.21
N ALA A 48 3.36 -20.83 -10.43
CA ALA A 48 4.36 -20.68 -9.39
C ALA A 48 3.89 -19.61 -8.40
N LEU A 49 3.44 -20.04 -7.21
CA LEU A 49 2.85 -19.17 -6.17
C LEU A 49 3.90 -18.40 -5.35
N GLU A 50 5.20 -18.65 -5.56
CA GLU A 50 6.24 -18.19 -4.63
C GLU A 50 6.65 -16.72 -4.79
N GLN A 51 6.23 -16.05 -5.87
CA GLN A 51 6.59 -14.66 -6.12
C GLN A 51 5.34 -13.80 -6.11
N SER A 52 5.19 -12.98 -5.09
CA SER A 52 4.27 -11.84 -5.11
C SER A 52 5.11 -10.61 -5.36
N HIS A 53 5.00 -9.97 -6.54
CA HIS A 53 5.57 -8.64 -6.69
C HIS A 53 4.87 -7.67 -5.74
N ARG A 54 5.68 -6.86 -5.06
CA ARG A 54 5.17 -5.80 -4.19
C ARG A 54 5.32 -4.49 -4.91
N TYR A 55 4.23 -3.75 -5.02
CA TYR A 55 4.25 -2.39 -5.53
C TYR A 55 4.38 -1.42 -4.34
N GLN A 56 5.09 -0.33 -4.57
CA GLN A 56 5.25 0.71 -3.57
C GLN A 56 4.08 1.69 -3.69
N THR A 57 3.28 1.79 -2.65
CA THR A 57 2.20 2.78 -2.53
C THR A 57 2.78 4.11 -2.07
N ASP A 58 2.24 5.21 -2.53
CA ASP A 58 2.64 6.51 -1.99
C ASP A 58 2.13 6.72 -0.56
N LEU A 59 0.86 6.42 -0.27
CA LEU A 59 0.29 6.49 1.08
C LEU A 59 -0.68 5.35 1.38
N LEU A 60 -0.52 4.75 2.56
CA LEU A 60 -1.34 3.66 3.10
C LEU A 60 -1.93 4.09 4.44
N ILE A 61 -3.25 4.02 4.55
CA ILE A 61 -3.98 4.10 5.81
C ILE A 61 -4.40 2.70 6.21
N SER A 62 -3.96 2.25 7.38
CA SER A 62 -4.24 0.92 7.93
C SER A 62 -4.87 0.99 9.31
N GLU A 63 -5.66 -0.01 9.65
CA GLU A 63 -6.24 -0.19 10.99
C GLU A 63 -5.66 -1.43 11.68
N GLN A 64 -5.26 -1.30 12.94
CA GLN A 64 -4.91 -2.41 13.82
C GLN A 64 -6.16 -3.23 14.18
N LEU A 65 -6.13 -4.52 13.89
CA LEU A 65 -7.23 -5.43 14.20
C LEU A 65 -7.33 -5.67 15.72
N VAL A 66 -8.57 -5.79 16.22
CA VAL A 66 -8.83 -5.86 17.67
C VAL A 66 -8.40 -7.22 18.21
N GLY A 67 -7.52 -7.22 19.21
CA GLY A 67 -7.07 -8.46 19.85
C GLY A 67 -5.94 -9.18 19.11
N THR A 68 -5.32 -8.54 18.11
CA THR A 68 -4.20 -9.09 17.34
C THR A 68 -3.15 -8.03 17.04
N ASP A 69 -1.93 -8.46 16.74
CA ASP A 69 -0.88 -7.58 16.19
C ASP A 69 -1.03 -7.35 14.67
N ASP A 70 -2.04 -7.97 14.06
CA ASP A 70 -2.35 -7.81 12.64
C ASP A 70 -3.03 -6.47 12.33
N TRP A 71 -2.91 -6.04 11.07
CA TRP A 71 -3.52 -4.83 10.55
C TRP A 71 -4.17 -5.10 9.19
N ALA A 72 -5.17 -4.30 8.85
CA ALA A 72 -5.84 -4.33 7.55
C ALA A 72 -5.68 -2.98 6.82
N PRO A 73 -5.39 -2.96 5.51
CA PRO A 73 -5.44 -1.73 4.73
C PRO A 73 -6.89 -1.23 4.68
N ARG A 74 -7.08 0.08 4.88
CA ARG A 74 -8.39 0.76 4.76
C ARG A 74 -8.43 1.64 3.52
N VAL A 75 -7.34 2.36 3.25
CA VAL A 75 -7.20 3.22 2.07
C VAL A 75 -5.78 3.11 1.55
N VAL A 76 -5.64 2.97 0.24
CA VAL A 76 -4.38 3.10 -0.50
C VAL A 76 -4.54 4.31 -1.42
N VAL A 77 -3.59 5.23 -1.37
CA VAL A 77 -3.58 6.45 -2.17
C VAL A 77 -2.30 6.46 -3.01
N GLU A 78 -2.47 6.64 -4.32
CA GLU A 78 -1.39 6.89 -5.27
C GLU A 78 -1.51 8.34 -5.73
N PHE A 79 -0.43 9.10 -5.58
CA PHE A 79 -0.36 10.47 -5.98
C PHE A 79 0.06 10.55 -7.45
N LYS A 80 -0.37 11.62 -8.12
CA LYS A 80 0.06 11.93 -9.48
C LYS A 80 0.35 13.42 -9.55
N LEU A 81 1.62 13.78 -9.69
CA LEU A 81 2.02 15.14 -10.03
C LEU A 81 1.91 15.36 -11.56
N GLY A 82 0.80 15.95 -12.01
CA GLY A 82 0.56 16.28 -13.42
C GLY A 82 -0.87 16.00 -13.89
N SER A 83 -1.12 16.08 -15.20
CA SER A 83 -2.46 15.82 -15.76
C SER A 83 -2.83 14.34 -15.66
N VAL A 84 -3.95 14.06 -15.01
CA VAL A 84 -4.68 12.80 -15.18
C VAL A 84 -5.35 12.87 -16.56
N THR A 85 -4.61 12.56 -17.63
CA THR A 85 -5.26 12.28 -18.92
C THR A 85 -5.94 10.92 -18.77
N SER A 86 -7.26 10.96 -18.61
CA SER A 86 -8.14 9.80 -18.71
C SER A 86 -8.40 9.44 -20.15
#